data_AF-A0A968VF98-F1
#
_entry.id   AF-A0A968VF98-F1
#
_cell.length_a   1.000
_cell.length_b   1.000
_cell.length_c   1.000
_cell.angle_alpha   90.00
_cell.angle_beta   90.00
_cell.angle_gamma   90.00
#
_symmetry.space_group_name_H-M   'P 1'
#
loop_
_entity.id
_entity.type
_entity.pdbx_description
1 polymer ?
#
loop_
_entity_poly.entity_id
_entity_poly.type
_entity_poly.pdbx_seq_one_letter_code
_entity_poly.pdbx_strand_id
1 'polypeptide(L)' 'MKKGDAVRAVQEKLANSLEAQASDARFSAYLFETKGEVLDLKGDYALVKFGQVPTPNVWLRVDQLEAIA' A
#
# COMPACT_ATOMS: atom_id res chain seq x y z
N MET A 1 1.86 0.75 13.04
CA MET A 1 2.67 0.55 11.83
C MET A 1 3.90 1.43 11.94
N LYS A 2 5.09 0.86 11.75
CA LYS A 2 6.38 1.55 11.79
C LYS A 2 7.19 1.22 10.54
N LYS A 3 8.25 1.99 10.30
CA LYS A 3 9.23 1.66 9.25
C LYS A 3 9.77 0.25 9.45
N GLY A 4 9.83 -0.52 8.37
CA GLY A 4 10.23 -1.93 8.34
C GLY A 4 9.10 -2.92 8.64
N ASP A 5 7.90 -2.46 8.98
CA ASP A 5 6.76 -3.38 9.13
C ASP A 5 6.32 -3.96 7.79
N ALA A 6 5.86 -5.20 7.86
CA ALA A 6 5.22 -5.92 6.78
C ALA A 6 3.75 -5.52 6.68
N VAL A 7 3.30 -5.15 5.48
CA VAL A 7 1.95 -4.65 5.26
C VAL A 7 1.31 -5.23 4.01
N ARG A 8 -0.02 -5.20 3.96
CA ARG A 8 -0.84 -5.48 2.77
C ARG A 8 -1.78 -4.33 2.51
N ALA A 9 -2.08 -4.05 1.24
CA ALA A 9 -3.15 -3.11 0.91
C ALA A 9 -4.52 -3.77 1.10
N VAL A 10 -5.49 -3.00 1.58
CA VAL A 10 -6.88 -3.43 1.73
C VAL A 10 -7.68 -2.91 0.54
N GLN A 11 -8.15 -3.82 -0.32
CA GLN A 11 -8.83 -3.49 -1.58
C GLN A 11 -10.06 -2.59 -1.37
N GLU A 12 -10.90 -2.90 -0.40
CA GLU A 12 -12.13 -2.15 -0.12
C GLU A 12 -11.88 -0.69 0.27
N LYS A 13 -10.75 -0.43 0.93
CA LYS A 13 -10.36 0.92 1.38
C LYS A 13 -9.63 1.71 0.30
N LEU A 14 -8.97 1.03 -0.65
CA LEU A 14 -8.39 1.67 -1.82
C LEU A 14 -9.49 2.09 -2.82
N ALA A 15 -10.48 1.23 -3.09
CA ALA A 15 -11.43 1.41 -4.19
C ALA A 15 -12.22 2.74 -4.18
N ASN A 16 -12.43 3.34 -2.99
CA ASN A 16 -13.18 4.59 -2.84
C ASN A 16 -12.30 5.78 -2.41
N SER A 17 -10.98 5.67 -2.56
CA SER A 17 -10.04 6.67 -2.07
C SER A 17 -9.59 7.66 -3.14
N LEU A 18 -8.92 8.74 -2.72
CA LEU A 18 -8.31 9.70 -3.63
C LEU A 18 -7.20 9.04 -4.47
N GLU A 19 -6.48 8.08 -3.89
CA GLU A 19 -5.43 7.31 -4.55
C GLU A 19 -5.98 6.42 -5.68
N ALA A 20 -7.25 6.00 -5.60
CA ALA A 20 -7.93 5.32 -6.72
C ALA A 20 -8.23 6.25 -7.89
N GLN A 21 -8.49 7.54 -7.65
CA GLN A 21 -8.68 8.51 -8.74
C GLN A 21 -7.37 8.81 -9.47
N ALA A 22 -6.23 8.67 -8.79
CA ALA A 22 -4.90 8.84 -9.37
C ALA A 22 -4.41 7.59 -10.12
N SER A 23 -5.08 6.45 -9.98
CA SER A 23 -4.68 5.14 -10.51
C SER A 23 -5.68 4.61 -11.54
N ASP A 24 -5.34 3.52 -12.23
CA ASP A 24 -6.33 2.77 -13.02
C ASP A 24 -7.36 2.13 -12.07
N ALA A 25 -8.62 2.07 -12.49
CA ALA A 25 -9.71 1.48 -11.70
C ALA A 25 -9.50 -0.02 -11.42
N ARG A 26 -8.67 -0.71 -12.21
CA ARG A 26 -8.32 -2.12 -12.01
C ARG A 26 -6.96 -2.23 -11.33
N PHE A 27 -6.99 -2.23 -10.00
CA PHE A 27 -5.78 -2.48 -9.22
C PHE A 27 -5.19 -3.87 -9.52
N SER A 28 -3.87 -3.92 -9.67
CA SER A 28 -3.16 -5.17 -9.87
C SER A 28 -3.16 -6.02 -8.59
N ALA A 29 -3.33 -7.33 -8.74
CA ALA A 29 -3.44 -8.27 -7.62
C ALA A 29 -2.22 -8.23 -6.66
N TYR A 30 -1.04 -7.86 -7.16
CA TYR A 30 0.17 -7.84 -6.34
C TYR A 30 0.08 -6.91 -5.12
N LEU A 31 -0.75 -5.86 -5.17
CA LEU A 31 -0.95 -4.94 -4.04
C LEU A 31 -1.65 -5.62 -2.86
N PHE A 32 -2.48 -6.62 -3.15
CA PHE A 32 -3.37 -7.29 -2.18
C PHE A 32 -2.90 -8.69 -1.83
N GLU A 33 -2.12 -9.34 -2.69
CA GLU A 33 -1.68 -10.73 -2.50
C GLU A 33 -0.25 -10.83 -1.95
N THR A 34 0.52 -9.74 -2.02
CA THR A 34 1.96 -9.76 -1.73
C THR A 34 2.29 -8.90 -0.52
N LYS A 35 3.38 -9.25 0.16
CA LYS A 35 3.88 -8.50 1.31
C LYS A 35 4.59 -7.23 0.82
N GLY A 36 4.10 -6.09 1.28
CA GLY A 36 4.75 -4.80 1.18
C GLY A 36 5.63 -4.52 2.39
N GLU A 37 6.66 -3.70 2.20
CA GLU A 37 7.50 -3.18 3.28
C GLU A 37 7.29 -1.66 3.41
N VAL A 38 7.07 -1.19 4.65
CA VAL A 38 6.99 0.24 4.94
C VAL A 38 8.40 0.84 4.97
N LEU A 39 8.72 1.66 3.98
CA LEU A 39 10.03 2.33 3.88
C LEU A 39 10.07 3.65 4.64
N ASP A 40 8.93 4.36 4.69
CA ASP A 40 8.83 5.67 5.35
C ASP A 40 7.39 5.96 5.80
N LEU A 41 7.25 6.88 6.75
CA LEU A 41 5.97 7.35 7.30
C LEU A 41 5.96 8.87 7.36
N LYS A 42 4.90 9.47 6.80
CA LYS A 42 4.71 10.92 6.79
C LYS A 42 3.27 11.26 7.15
N GLY A 43 3.04 11.60 8.41
CA GLY A 43 1.70 11.83 8.94
C GLY A 43 0.84 10.58 8.80
N ASP A 44 -0.28 10.71 8.09
CA ASP A 44 -1.23 9.60 7.86
C ASP A 44 -0.88 8.74 6.64
N TYR A 45 0.28 8.95 6.04
CA TYR A 45 0.72 8.24 4.84
C TYR A 45 1.96 7.38 5.10
N ALA A 46 2.03 6.26 4.41
CA ALA A 46 3.16 5.35 4.42
C ALA A 46 3.67 5.13 2.99
N LEU A 47 4.99 5.17 2.84
CA LEU A 47 5.66 4.77 1.60
C LEU A 47 5.89 3.27 1.65
N VAL A 48 5.21 2.54 0.76
CA VAL A 48 5.25 1.07 0.72
C VAL A 48 5.96 0.60 -0.54
N LYS A 49 6.86 -0.37 -0.37
CA LYS A 49 7.50 -1.10 -1.46
C LYS A 49 6.90 -2.49 -1.56
N PHE A 50 6.28 -2.79 -2.68
CA PHE A 50 5.80 -4.14 -2.99
C PHE A 50 6.90 -4.91 -3.73
N GLY A 51 7.61 -5.78 -3.00
CA GLY A 51 8.86 -6.38 -3.47
C GLY A 51 8.74 -7.44 -4.56
N GLN A 52 7.52 -7.93 -4.86
CA GLN A 52 7.32 -9.02 -5.82
C GLN A 52 7.43 -8.56 -7.27
N VAL A 53 7.11 -7.30 -7.57
CA VAL A 53 7.19 -6.73 -8.92
C VAL A 53 8.10 -5.50 -8.85
N PRO A 54 9.04 -5.30 -9.80
CA PRO A 54 9.94 -4.14 -9.82
C PRO A 54 9.19 -2.85 -10.20
N THR A 55 8.26 -2.44 -9.35
CA THR A 55 7.44 -1.23 -9.48
C THR A 55 7.97 -0.13 -8.56
N PRO A 56 7.70 1.14 -8.89
CA PRO A 56 7.97 2.25 -7.98
C PRO A 56 7.27 2.06 -6.63
N ASN A 57 7.87 2.63 -5.58
CA ASN A 57 7.25 2.67 -4.26
C ASN A 57 5.99 3.56 -4.31
N VAL A 58 4.98 3.21 -3.52
CA VAL A 58 3.68 3.88 -3.55
C VAL A 58 3.36 4.48 -2.19
N TRP A 59 2.82 5.70 -2.19
CA TRP A 59 2.30 6.33 -0.98
C TRP A 59 0.83 5.92 -0.81
N LEU A 60 0.52 5.28 0.31
CA LEU A 60 -0.84 4.91 0.70
C LEU A 60 -1.16 5.48 2.07
N ARG A 61 -2.43 5.70 2.34
CA ARG A 61 -2.83 6.06 3.70
C ARG A 61 -2.67 4.87 4.64
N VAL A 62 -2.36 5.15 5.89
CA VAL A 62 -2.16 4.10 6.91
C VAL A 62 -3.44 3.30 7.15
N ASP A 63 -4.62 3.93 7.00
CA ASP A 63 -5.92 3.26 7.14
C ASP A 63 -6.20 2.23 6.03
N GLN A 64 -5.60 2.40 4.86
CA GLN A 64 -5.67 1.49 3.70
C GLN A 64 -4.75 0.27 3.83
N LEU A 65 -3.89 0.25 4.85
CA LEU A 65 -2.89 -0.78 5.06
C LEU A 65 -3.25 -1.63 6.28
N GLU A 66 -3.03 -2.93 6.16
CA GLU A 66 -3.09 -3.86 7.28
C GLU A 66 -1.69 -4.42 7.58
N ALA A 67 -1.34 -4.51 8.86
CA ALA A 67 -0.09 -5.11 9.28
C ALA A 67 -0.18 -6.64 9.17
N ILE A 68 0.83 -7.26 8.55
CA ILE A 68 0.97 -8.70 8.47
C ILE A 68 2.04 -9.11 9.49
N ALA A 69 1.74 -10.09 10.35
CA ALA A 69 2.71 -10.65 11.30
C ALA A 69 3.83 -11.42 10.59
#